data_AF-A0A7X3AB80-F1
#
_entry.id   AF-A0A7X3AB80-F1
#
_cell.length_a   1.000
_cell.length_b   1.000
_cell.length_c   1.000
_cell.angle_alpha   90.00
_cell.angle_beta   90.00
_cell.angle_gamma   90.00
#
_symmetry.space_group_name_H-M   'P 1'
#
loop_
_entity.id
_entity.type
_entity.pdbx_description
1 polymer ?
#
loop_
_entity_poly.entity_id
_entity_poly.type
_entity_poly.pdbx_seq_one_letter_code
_entity_poly.pdbx_strand_id
1 'polypeptide(L)'
;MTAQADSRASHVQEETVSGERIMLSAVAQMDAIRLQMDDLGMSISRLAERSKLIVSAVSLISSISKQTQMLALNASIEAARADESGKGFAVVAEEVRKLSVQTGTAASEVSSIVLGVRSEMELVIDAAKAGSLEVAAGLTAADQVGQSFTSIRRAVGEVAGQIGKVSERAEQLAEQSDAAVRSIRSIDRIVQQTADGSREVYAHTEEQSAGVQEMTAAMESLSVLSEQLQGMFGKFKV
;
A
#
# COMPACT_ATOMS: atom_id res chain seq x y z
N MET A 1 22.40 -9.67 -13.33
CA MET A 1 21.23 -8.76 -13.41
C MET A 1 19.99 -9.38 -12.76
N THR A 2 19.69 -10.66 -13.04
CA THR A 2 18.68 -11.48 -12.33
C THR A 2 18.73 -11.40 -10.82
N ALA A 3 19.87 -11.75 -10.21
CA ALA A 3 20.01 -11.77 -8.75
C ALA A 3 19.73 -10.38 -8.10
N GLN A 4 20.02 -9.30 -8.82
CA GLN A 4 19.82 -7.93 -8.33
C GLN A 4 18.35 -7.51 -8.46
N ALA A 5 17.65 -7.98 -9.49
CA ALA A 5 16.23 -7.76 -9.68
C ALA A 5 15.38 -8.57 -8.70
N ASP A 6 15.71 -9.84 -8.48
CA ASP A 6 15.05 -10.69 -7.47
C ASP A 6 15.27 -10.14 -6.06
N SER A 7 16.48 -9.67 -5.76
CA SER A 7 16.78 -9.02 -4.47
C SER A 7 15.94 -7.75 -4.26
N ARG A 8 15.77 -6.91 -5.30
CA ARG A 8 14.90 -5.72 -5.21
C ARG A 8 13.43 -6.08 -5.07
N ALA A 9 12.95 -7.09 -5.80
CA ALA A 9 11.57 -7.56 -5.67
C ALA A 9 11.31 -8.09 -4.25
N SER A 10 12.25 -8.86 -3.68
CA SER A 10 12.18 -9.34 -2.29
C SER A 10 12.15 -8.20 -1.28
N HIS A 11 12.98 -7.16 -1.47
CA HIS A 11 12.98 -6.00 -0.60
C HIS A 11 11.63 -5.26 -0.61
N VAL A 12 11.08 -4.98 -1.80
CA VAL A 12 9.77 -4.33 -1.91
C VAL A 12 8.66 -5.21 -1.33
N GLN A 13 8.78 -6.54 -1.46
CA GLN A 13 7.87 -7.50 -0.86
C GLN A 13 7.90 -7.43 0.67
N GLU A 14 9.08 -7.35 1.28
CA GLU A 14 9.27 -7.17 2.73
C GLU A 14 8.74 -5.82 3.21
N GLU A 15 9.01 -4.73 2.50
CA GLU A 15 8.48 -3.40 2.82
C GLU A 15 6.96 -3.37 2.75
N THR A 16 6.36 -4.04 1.76
CA THR A 16 4.91 -4.13 1.60
C THR A 16 4.28 -4.90 2.76
N VAL A 17 4.87 -6.04 3.17
CA VAL A 17 4.39 -6.83 4.32
C VAL A 17 4.56 -6.05 5.63
N SER A 18 5.67 -5.34 5.79
CA SER A 18 5.87 -4.46 6.95
C SER A 18 4.83 -3.33 6.99
N GLY A 19 4.54 -2.73 5.83
CA GLY A 19 3.48 -1.74 5.65
C GLY A 19 2.09 -2.28 6.01
N GLU A 20 1.73 -3.47 5.54
CA GLU A 20 0.48 -4.15 5.91
C GLU A 20 0.37 -4.36 7.44
N ARG A 21 1.46 -4.78 8.09
CA ARG A 21 1.49 -4.96 9.56
C ARG A 21 1.32 -3.64 10.31
N ILE A 22 1.98 -2.57 9.86
CA ILE A 22 1.81 -1.23 10.45
C ILE A 22 0.35 -0.77 10.29
N MET A 23 -0.24 -1.01 9.12
CA MET A 23 -1.65 -0.68 8.87
C MET A 23 -2.61 -1.46 9.76
N LEU A 24 -2.39 -2.75 9.97
CA LEU A 24 -3.20 -3.56 10.90
C LEU A 24 -3.10 -3.01 12.33
N SER A 25 -1.92 -2.58 12.76
CA SER A 25 -1.76 -1.92 14.06
C SER A 25 -2.52 -0.59 14.14
N ALA A 26 -2.50 0.21 13.07
CA ALA A 26 -3.23 1.47 13.00
C ALA A 26 -4.75 1.25 13.06
N VAL A 27 -5.26 0.23 12.35
CA VAL A 27 -6.68 -0.17 12.41
C VAL A 27 -7.07 -0.58 13.83
N ALA A 28 -6.27 -1.43 14.49
CA ALA A 28 -6.53 -1.84 15.86
C ALA A 28 -6.54 -0.65 16.84
N GLN A 29 -5.64 0.32 16.63
CA GLN A 29 -5.58 1.53 17.43
C GLN A 29 -6.79 2.44 17.20
N MET A 30 -7.26 2.58 15.95
CA MET A 30 -8.48 3.31 15.62
C MET A 30 -9.72 2.67 16.25
N ASP A 31 -9.83 1.34 16.22
CA ASP A 31 -10.91 0.62 16.91
C ASP A 31 -10.88 0.84 18.43
N ALA A 32 -9.69 0.86 19.04
CA ALA A 32 -9.55 1.19 20.46
C ALA A 32 -10.02 2.63 20.77
N ILE A 33 -9.67 3.60 19.92
CA ILE A 33 -10.14 4.99 20.05
C ILE A 33 -11.66 5.06 19.91
N ARG A 34 -12.26 4.34 18.95
CA ARG A 34 -13.71 4.26 18.78
C ARG A 34 -14.41 3.79 20.06
N LEU A 35 -13.94 2.68 20.63
CA LEU A 35 -14.49 2.16 21.89
C LEU A 35 -14.35 3.16 23.05
N GLN A 36 -13.25 3.90 23.09
CA GLN A 36 -13.01 4.92 24.10
C GLN A 36 -13.92 6.14 23.93
N MET A 37 -14.25 6.52 22.69
CA MET A 37 -15.26 7.56 22.42
C MET A 37 -16.66 7.12 22.84
N ASP A 38 -17.02 5.87 22.60
CA ASP A 38 -18.32 5.31 23.03
C ASP A 38 -18.44 5.29 24.57
N ASP A 39 -17.39 4.86 25.28
CA ASP A 39 -17.38 4.89 26.75
C ASP A 39 -17.41 6.31 27.33
N LEU A 40 -16.73 7.26 26.67
CA LEU A 40 -16.83 8.68 27.02
C LEU A 40 -18.28 9.16 26.88
N GLY A 41 -18.95 8.84 25.77
CA GLY A 41 -20.36 9.17 25.54
C GLY A 41 -21.29 8.59 26.60
N MET A 42 -21.09 7.34 27.01
CA MET A 42 -21.83 6.71 28.11
C MET A 42 -21.56 7.39 29.45
N SER A 43 -20.30 7.72 29.75
CA SER A 43 -19.91 8.38 31.00
C SER A 43 -20.53 9.77 31.13
N ILE A 44 -20.52 10.57 30.06
CA ILE A 44 -21.15 11.89 30.05
C ILE A 44 -22.68 11.76 30.14
N SER A 45 -23.29 10.77 29.50
CA SER A 45 -24.74 10.52 29.63
C SER A 45 -25.15 10.22 31.08
N ARG A 46 -24.35 9.41 31.80
CA ARG A 46 -24.57 9.16 33.23
C ARG A 46 -24.42 10.43 34.07
N LEU A 47 -23.46 11.29 33.72
CA LEU A 47 -23.23 12.55 34.41
C LEU A 47 -24.38 13.53 34.17
N ALA A 48 -24.95 13.56 32.95
CA ALA A 48 -26.12 14.36 32.61
C ALA A 48 -27.35 13.97 33.44
N GLU A 49 -27.60 12.67 33.62
CA GLU A 49 -28.69 12.19 34.50
C GLU A 49 -28.44 12.54 35.96
N ARG A 50 -27.20 12.46 36.46
CA ARG A 50 -26.87 12.90 37.83
C ARG A 50 -27.08 14.40 38.00
N SER A 51 -26.69 15.22 37.04
CA SER A 51 -26.93 16.67 37.06
C SER A 51 -28.42 17.00 37.10
N LYS A 52 -29.27 16.25 36.40
CA LYS A 52 -30.73 16.40 36.46
C LYS A 52 -31.27 16.17 37.87
N LEU A 53 -30.74 15.17 38.58
CA LEU A 53 -31.10 14.92 39.99
C LEU A 53 -30.68 16.08 40.90
N ILE A 54 -29.49 16.66 40.67
CA ILE A 54 -29.01 17.82 41.43
C ILE A 54 -29.92 19.02 41.20
N VAL A 55 -30.29 19.32 39.95
CA VAL A 55 -31.24 20.41 39.65
C VAL A 55 -32.57 20.21 40.38
N SER A 56 -33.09 18.99 40.42
CA SER A 56 -34.32 18.67 41.16
C SER A 56 -34.16 18.90 42.67
N ALA A 57 -33.05 18.48 43.26
CA ALA A 57 -32.77 18.68 44.69
C ALA A 57 -32.61 20.18 45.03
N VAL A 58 -31.92 20.93 44.19
CA VAL A 58 -31.75 22.38 44.34
C VAL A 58 -33.09 23.11 44.23
N SER A 59 -33.95 22.68 43.31
CA SER A 59 -35.32 23.21 43.18
C SER A 59 -36.15 22.99 44.45
N LEU A 60 -36.05 21.79 45.05
CA LEU A 60 -36.69 21.48 46.33
C LEU A 60 -36.14 22.35 47.46
N ILE A 61 -34.82 22.53 47.57
CA ILE A 61 -34.20 23.41 48.58
C ILE A 61 -34.68 24.85 48.42
N SER A 62 -34.78 25.35 47.18
CA SER A 62 -35.31 26.69 46.89
C SER A 62 -36.77 26.82 47.34
N SER A 63 -37.58 25.78 47.12
CA SER A 63 -38.98 25.74 47.58
C SER A 63 -39.07 25.74 49.12
N ILE A 64 -38.26 24.91 49.80
CA ILE A 64 -38.18 24.86 51.27
C ILE A 64 -37.73 26.22 51.82
N SER A 65 -36.68 26.82 51.25
CA SER A 65 -36.20 28.16 51.64
C SER A 65 -37.31 29.22 51.55
N LYS A 66 -38.08 29.26 50.46
CA LYS A 66 -39.23 30.17 50.32
C LYS A 66 -40.32 29.90 51.36
N GLN A 67 -40.63 28.64 51.63
CA GLN A 67 -41.62 28.27 52.64
C GLN A 67 -41.16 28.66 54.06
N THR A 68 -39.90 28.39 54.41
CA THR A 68 -39.31 28.77 55.70
C THR A 68 -39.25 30.29 55.83
N GLN A 69 -38.95 31.03 54.76
CA GLN A 69 -38.99 32.48 54.73
C GLN A 69 -40.41 33.01 55.06
N MET A 70 -41.45 32.40 54.49
CA MET A 70 -42.84 32.76 54.78
C MET A 70 -43.26 32.39 56.21
N LEU A 71 -42.84 31.23 56.72
CA LEU A 71 -43.11 30.82 58.11
C LEU A 71 -42.42 31.76 59.11
N ALA A 72 -41.17 32.12 58.86
CA ALA A 72 -40.41 33.05 59.67
C ALA A 72 -41.04 34.45 59.67
N LEU A 73 -41.52 34.92 58.52
CA LEU A 73 -42.26 36.19 58.43
C LEU A 73 -43.53 36.16 59.29
N ASN A 74 -44.32 35.09 59.19
CA ASN A 74 -45.53 34.93 60.01
C ASN A 74 -45.20 34.89 61.50
N ALA A 75 -44.11 34.21 61.89
CA ALA A 75 -43.64 34.16 63.27
C ALA A 75 -43.18 35.54 63.77
N SER A 76 -42.47 36.33 62.95
CA SER A 76 -42.08 37.70 63.28
C SER A 76 -43.30 38.61 63.50
N ILE A 77 -44.35 38.46 62.68
CA ILE A 77 -45.60 39.21 62.82
C ILE A 77 -46.31 38.86 64.14
N GLU A 78 -46.41 37.57 64.46
CA GLU A 78 -47.10 37.12 65.68
C GLU A 78 -46.28 37.44 66.94
N ALA A 79 -44.95 37.40 66.85
CA ALA A 79 -44.06 37.86 67.92
C ALA A 79 -44.21 39.37 68.20
N ALA A 80 -44.43 40.19 67.17
CA ALA A 80 -44.73 41.61 67.34
C ALA A 80 -46.10 41.87 67.99
N ARG A 81 -47.06 40.95 67.86
CA ARG A 81 -48.38 41.01 68.52
C ARG A 81 -48.35 40.65 70.00
N ALA A 82 -47.38 39.85 70.45
CA ALA A 82 -47.22 39.43 71.84
C ALA A 82 -46.51 40.46 72.74
N ASP A 83 -46.24 41.66 72.22
CA ASP A 83 -45.66 42.82 72.91
C ASP A 83 -44.36 42.47 73.68
N GLU A 84 -44.23 42.79 74.98
CA GLU A 84 -43.05 42.49 75.80
C GLU A 84 -42.68 40.99 75.83
N SER A 85 -43.66 40.08 75.75
CA SER A 85 -43.42 38.62 75.83
C SER A 85 -42.90 38.03 74.51
N GLY A 86 -43.04 38.74 73.39
CA GLY A 86 -42.65 38.28 72.06
C GLY A 86 -41.26 38.72 71.60
N LYS A 87 -40.59 39.66 72.30
CA LYS A 87 -39.32 40.26 71.87
C LYS A 87 -38.22 39.24 71.56
N GLY A 88 -38.07 38.18 72.38
CA GLY A 88 -37.09 37.12 72.14
C GLY A 88 -37.42 36.26 70.91
N PHE A 89 -38.70 35.96 70.69
CA PHE A 89 -39.17 35.20 69.52
C PHE A 89 -39.03 36.00 68.22
N ALA A 90 -39.22 37.32 68.26
CA ALA A 90 -39.05 38.19 67.10
C ALA A 90 -37.61 38.17 66.56
N VAL A 91 -36.61 38.16 67.45
CA VAL A 91 -35.18 38.08 67.07
C VAL A 91 -34.88 36.74 66.38
N VAL A 92 -35.38 35.63 66.94
CA VAL A 92 -35.20 34.29 66.35
C VAL A 92 -35.87 34.21 64.98
N ALA A 93 -37.11 34.70 64.85
CA ALA A 93 -37.84 34.68 63.61
C ALA A 93 -37.14 35.50 62.49
N GLU A 94 -36.57 36.65 62.82
CA GLU A 94 -35.79 37.43 61.85
C GLU A 94 -34.49 36.73 61.42
N GLU A 95 -33.78 36.07 62.34
CA GLU A 95 -32.57 35.30 61.99
C GLU A 95 -32.91 34.09 61.09
N VAL A 96 -34.02 33.39 61.38
CA VAL A 96 -34.52 32.29 60.52
C VAL A 96 -34.93 32.82 59.14
N ARG A 97 -35.55 34.00 59.06
CA ARG A 97 -35.90 34.65 57.78
C ARG A 97 -34.65 34.95 56.96
N LYS A 98 -33.61 35.51 57.60
CA LYS A 98 -32.32 35.83 56.97
C LYS A 98 -31.61 34.57 56.47
N LEU A 99 -31.52 33.53 57.28
CA LEU A 99 -30.97 32.22 56.90
C LEU A 99 -31.72 31.60 55.72
N SER A 100 -33.06 31.74 55.70
CA SER A 100 -33.89 31.25 54.60
C SER A 100 -33.58 31.97 53.29
N VAL A 101 -33.45 33.30 53.31
CA VAL A 101 -33.05 34.09 52.12
C VAL A 101 -31.66 33.68 51.64
N GLN A 102 -30.68 33.57 52.54
CA GLN A 102 -29.33 33.14 52.19
C GLN A 102 -29.31 31.73 51.56
N THR A 103 -30.11 30.81 52.10
CA THR A 103 -30.28 29.46 51.55
C THR A 103 -30.87 29.50 50.13
N GLY A 104 -31.84 30.38 49.89
CA GLY A 104 -32.47 30.55 48.58
C GLY A 104 -31.49 31.09 47.53
N THR A 105 -30.67 32.07 47.91
CA THR A 105 -29.60 32.61 47.07
C THR A 105 -28.56 31.54 46.74
N ALA A 106 -28.07 30.81 47.75
CA ALA A 106 -27.10 29.73 47.55
C ALA A 106 -27.65 28.62 46.65
N ALA A 107 -28.93 28.24 46.81
CA ALA A 107 -29.58 27.29 45.92
C ALA A 107 -29.62 27.80 44.46
N SER A 108 -29.91 29.09 44.24
CA SER A 108 -29.90 29.68 42.90
C SER A 108 -28.50 29.66 42.26
N GLU A 109 -27.45 29.95 43.04
CA GLU A 109 -26.06 29.90 42.56
C GLU A 109 -25.67 28.46 42.17
N VAL A 110 -25.98 27.48 43.00
CA VAL A 110 -25.74 26.06 42.69
C VAL A 110 -26.51 25.65 41.42
N SER A 111 -27.76 26.10 41.26
CA SER A 111 -28.53 25.83 40.04
C SER A 111 -27.83 26.38 38.78
N SER A 112 -27.28 27.59 38.86
CA SER A 112 -26.56 28.22 37.74
C SER A 112 -25.31 27.41 37.37
N ILE A 113 -24.52 27.01 38.37
CA ILE A 113 -23.33 26.18 38.17
C ILE A 113 -23.71 24.86 37.48
N VAL A 114 -24.72 24.15 37.98
CA VAL A 114 -25.11 22.84 37.43
C VAL A 114 -25.64 22.95 35.99
N LEU A 115 -26.34 24.04 35.65
CA LEU A 115 -26.75 24.33 34.27
C LEU A 115 -25.54 24.60 33.37
N GLY A 116 -24.54 25.33 33.86
CA GLY A 116 -23.26 25.53 33.16
C GLY A 116 -22.54 24.22 32.87
N VAL A 117 -22.38 23.36 33.89
CA VAL A 117 -21.74 22.04 33.71
C VAL A 117 -22.53 21.18 32.72
N ARG A 118 -23.87 21.25 32.72
CA ARG A 118 -24.70 20.53 31.73
C ARG A 118 -24.43 21.02 30.29
N SER A 119 -24.34 22.34 30.10
CA SER A 119 -23.99 22.91 28.79
C SER A 119 -22.61 22.42 28.31
N GLU A 120 -21.62 22.37 29.20
CA GLU A 120 -20.29 21.83 28.89
C GLU A 120 -20.34 20.33 28.54
N MET A 121 -21.16 19.54 29.24
CA MET A 121 -21.36 18.13 28.92
C MET A 121 -21.93 17.92 27.52
N GLU A 122 -22.91 18.74 27.11
CA GLU A 122 -23.49 18.67 25.76
C GLU A 122 -22.43 18.94 24.68
N LEU A 123 -21.53 19.91 24.90
CA LEU A 123 -20.39 20.16 24.01
C LEU A 123 -19.43 18.96 23.92
N VAL A 124 -19.15 18.28 25.04
CA VAL A 124 -18.29 17.09 25.06
C VAL A 124 -18.94 15.92 24.30
N ILE A 125 -20.26 15.74 24.41
CA ILE A 125 -20.99 14.71 23.64
C ILE A 125 -20.85 14.97 22.14
N ASP A 126 -21.02 16.22 21.70
CA ASP A 126 -20.93 16.56 20.28
C ASP A 126 -19.50 16.40 19.76
N ALA A 127 -18.49 16.77 20.55
CA ALA A 127 -17.08 16.51 20.24
C ALA A 127 -16.78 15.01 20.15
N ALA A 128 -17.32 14.18 21.04
CA ALA A 128 -17.15 12.73 21.01
C ALA A 128 -17.80 12.10 19.76
N LYS A 129 -18.99 12.57 19.36
CA LYS A 129 -19.64 12.13 18.12
C LYS A 129 -18.82 12.52 16.88
N ALA A 130 -18.33 13.75 16.82
CA ALA A 130 -17.45 14.19 15.74
C ALA A 130 -16.18 13.35 15.68
N GLY A 131 -15.56 13.06 16.84
CA GLY A 131 -14.41 12.16 16.94
C GLY A 131 -14.70 10.75 16.43
N SER A 132 -15.88 10.19 16.73
CA SER A 132 -16.30 8.88 16.23
C SER A 132 -16.43 8.85 14.70
N LEU A 133 -16.95 9.93 14.08
CA LEU A 133 -17.02 10.07 12.63
C LEU A 133 -15.63 10.14 11.98
N GLU A 134 -14.71 10.91 12.57
CA GLU A 134 -13.31 11.00 12.10
C GLU A 134 -12.59 9.64 12.18
N VAL A 135 -12.82 8.88 13.26
CA VAL A 135 -12.27 7.52 13.39
C VAL A 135 -12.83 6.59 12.30
N ALA A 136 -14.13 6.67 12.00
CA ALA A 136 -14.74 5.88 10.93
C ALA A 136 -14.17 6.24 9.54
N ALA A 137 -13.93 7.52 9.28
CA ALA A 137 -13.24 7.97 8.07
C ALA A 137 -11.79 7.44 8.01
N GLY A 138 -11.07 7.48 9.14
CA GLY A 138 -9.73 6.93 9.28
C GLY A 138 -9.66 5.42 9.02
N LEU A 139 -10.63 4.64 9.51
CA LEU A 139 -10.75 3.21 9.22
C LEU A 139 -10.98 2.93 7.73
N THR A 140 -11.80 3.75 7.06
CA THR A 140 -12.04 3.65 5.61
C THR A 140 -10.77 3.94 4.81
N ALA A 141 -10.04 4.99 5.18
CA ALA A 141 -8.75 5.32 4.55
C ALA A 141 -7.72 4.21 4.77
N ALA A 142 -7.67 3.63 5.97
CA ALA A 142 -6.79 2.51 6.29
C ALA A 142 -7.06 1.27 5.43
N ASP A 143 -8.34 0.94 5.20
CA ASP A 143 -8.73 -0.15 4.31
C ASP A 143 -8.27 0.08 2.86
N GLN A 144 -8.44 1.30 2.34
CA GLN A 144 -7.96 1.68 1.00
C GLN A 144 -6.43 1.54 0.86
N VAL A 145 -5.67 1.90 1.90
CA VAL A 145 -4.22 1.70 1.94
C VAL A 145 -3.89 0.19 1.95
N GLY A 146 -4.61 -0.62 2.72
CA GLY A 146 -4.47 -2.08 2.72
C GLY A 146 -4.69 -2.72 1.34
N GLN A 147 -5.73 -2.28 0.63
CA GLN A 147 -5.99 -2.71 -0.76
C GLN A 147 -4.88 -2.28 -1.72
N SER A 148 -4.30 -1.10 -1.50
CA SER A 148 -3.16 -0.60 -2.29
C SER A 148 -1.91 -1.45 -2.08
N PHE A 149 -1.58 -1.82 -0.85
CA PHE A 149 -0.47 -2.75 -0.57
C PHE A 149 -0.69 -4.12 -1.21
N THR A 150 -1.91 -4.66 -1.15
CA THR A 150 -2.25 -5.92 -1.83
C THR A 150 -2.02 -5.83 -3.35
N SER A 151 -2.37 -4.69 -3.96
CA SER A 151 -2.15 -4.45 -5.39
C SER A 151 -0.67 -4.30 -5.73
N ILE A 152 0.10 -3.58 -4.91
CA ILE A 152 1.55 -3.44 -5.06
C ILE A 152 2.23 -4.81 -4.99
N ARG A 153 1.88 -5.62 -3.99
CA ARG A 153 2.39 -6.99 -3.85
C ARG A 153 2.18 -7.82 -5.11
N ARG A 154 0.97 -7.78 -5.67
CA ARG A 154 0.64 -8.49 -6.90
C ARG A 154 1.49 -8.00 -8.08
N ALA A 155 1.58 -6.68 -8.28
CA ALA A 155 2.37 -6.09 -9.36
C ALA A 155 3.86 -6.45 -9.25
N VAL A 156 4.43 -6.44 -8.05
CA VAL A 156 5.83 -6.85 -7.81
C VAL A 156 6.04 -8.32 -8.13
N GLY A 157 5.12 -9.20 -7.73
CA GLY A 157 5.16 -10.62 -8.08
C GLY A 157 5.08 -10.87 -9.60
N GLU A 158 4.22 -10.13 -10.31
CA GLU A 158 4.11 -10.20 -11.78
C GLU A 158 5.43 -9.76 -12.45
N VAL A 159 6.04 -8.66 -11.98
CA VAL A 159 7.34 -8.18 -12.47
C VAL A 159 8.45 -9.20 -12.22
N ALA A 160 8.54 -9.77 -11.02
CA ALA A 160 9.52 -10.82 -10.70
C ALA A 160 9.38 -12.02 -11.65
N GLY A 161 8.15 -12.47 -11.91
CA GLY A 161 7.87 -13.54 -12.87
C GLY A 161 8.27 -13.19 -14.32
N GLN A 162 8.08 -11.94 -14.75
CA GLN A 162 8.55 -11.49 -16.08
C GLN A 162 10.07 -11.47 -16.18
N ILE A 163 10.76 -11.04 -15.12
CA ILE A 163 12.23 -11.02 -15.07
C ILE A 163 12.78 -12.44 -15.17
N GLY A 164 12.17 -13.41 -14.50
CA GLY A 164 12.52 -14.83 -14.65
C GLY A 164 12.45 -15.29 -16.12
N LYS A 165 11.35 -14.99 -16.82
CA LYS A 165 11.16 -15.34 -18.24
C LYS A 165 12.17 -14.66 -19.18
N VAL A 166 12.50 -13.39 -18.92
CA VAL A 166 13.51 -12.66 -19.72
C VAL A 166 14.88 -13.32 -19.56
N SER A 167 15.17 -13.82 -18.38
CA SER A 167 16.47 -14.41 -18.05
C SER A 167 16.64 -15.77 -18.69
N GLU A 168 15.61 -16.61 -18.65
CA GLU A 168 15.57 -17.87 -19.39
C GLU A 168 15.78 -17.65 -20.90
N ARG A 169 15.11 -16.65 -21.48
CA ARG A 169 15.29 -16.29 -22.90
C ARG A 169 16.69 -15.79 -23.21
N ALA A 170 17.32 -15.06 -22.29
CA ALA A 170 18.67 -14.57 -22.46
C ALA A 170 19.70 -15.71 -22.45
N GLU A 171 19.51 -16.73 -21.59
CA GLU A 171 20.33 -17.94 -21.57
C GLU A 171 20.19 -18.73 -22.87
N GLN A 172 18.95 -18.96 -23.33
CA GLN A 172 18.70 -19.61 -24.62
C GLN A 172 19.34 -18.87 -25.80
N LEU A 173 19.27 -17.53 -25.81
CA LEU A 173 19.87 -16.71 -26.86
C LEU A 173 21.41 -16.80 -26.84
N ALA A 174 22.02 -16.89 -25.66
CA ALA A 174 23.46 -17.10 -25.53
C ALA A 174 23.88 -18.46 -26.11
N GLU A 175 23.16 -19.54 -25.78
CA GLU A 175 23.42 -20.87 -26.35
C GLU A 175 23.27 -20.91 -27.87
N GLN A 176 22.21 -20.27 -28.40
CA GLN A 176 21.98 -20.16 -29.84
C GLN A 176 23.08 -19.35 -30.53
N SER A 177 23.56 -18.28 -29.90
CA SER A 177 24.65 -17.46 -30.42
C SER A 177 25.95 -18.27 -30.50
N ASP A 178 26.26 -19.05 -29.47
CA ASP A 178 27.41 -19.96 -29.47
C ASP A 178 27.30 -21.04 -30.56
N ALA A 179 26.10 -21.58 -30.78
CA ALA A 179 25.84 -22.53 -31.87
C ALA A 179 26.03 -21.91 -33.26
N ALA A 180 25.59 -20.66 -33.44
CA ALA A 180 25.80 -19.91 -34.68
C ALA A 180 27.29 -19.67 -34.94
N VAL A 181 28.06 -19.26 -33.92
CA VAL A 181 29.52 -19.10 -34.03
C VAL A 181 30.21 -20.40 -34.42
N ARG A 182 29.80 -21.54 -33.83
CA ARG A 182 30.34 -22.86 -34.22
C ARG A 182 30.02 -23.21 -35.68
N SER A 183 28.81 -22.89 -36.13
CA SER A 183 28.38 -23.14 -37.52
C SER A 183 29.17 -22.29 -38.51
N ILE A 184 29.38 -21.01 -38.21
CA ILE A 184 30.20 -20.10 -39.02
C ILE A 184 31.65 -20.63 -39.15
N ARG A 185 32.25 -21.10 -38.05
CA ARG A 185 33.59 -21.73 -38.09
C ARG A 185 33.62 -23.03 -38.88
N SER A 186 32.51 -23.76 -38.97
CA SER A 186 32.42 -24.95 -39.82
C SER A 186 32.34 -24.58 -41.30
N ILE A 187 31.57 -23.55 -41.63
CA ILE A 187 31.46 -23.01 -42.99
C ILE A 187 32.82 -22.50 -43.45
N ASP A 188 33.54 -21.75 -42.61
CA ASP A 188 34.88 -21.25 -42.94
C ASP A 188 35.84 -22.40 -43.31
N ARG A 189 35.84 -23.49 -42.54
CA ARG A 189 36.63 -24.70 -42.86
C ARG A 189 36.22 -25.33 -44.19
N ILE A 190 34.93 -25.44 -44.47
CA ILE A 190 34.42 -25.98 -45.75
C ILE A 190 34.85 -25.09 -46.92
N VAL A 191 34.79 -23.77 -46.75
CA VAL A 191 35.22 -22.80 -47.77
C VAL A 191 36.72 -22.94 -48.06
N GLN A 192 37.57 -23.08 -47.02
CA GLN A 192 39.00 -23.34 -47.20
C GLN A 192 39.25 -24.65 -47.96
N GLN A 193 38.61 -25.75 -47.55
CA GLN A 193 38.75 -27.04 -48.22
C GLN A 193 38.27 -26.99 -49.68
N THR A 194 37.19 -26.25 -49.96
CA THR A 194 36.67 -26.07 -51.31
C THR A 194 37.64 -25.25 -52.17
N ALA A 195 38.26 -24.22 -51.59
CA ALA A 195 39.28 -23.43 -52.28
C ALA A 195 40.52 -24.27 -52.61
N ASP A 196 40.98 -25.11 -51.68
CA ASP A 196 42.10 -26.02 -51.89
C ASP A 196 41.79 -27.06 -52.97
N GLY A 197 40.63 -27.71 -52.90
CA GLY A 197 40.18 -28.66 -53.92
C GLY A 197 40.01 -28.03 -55.30
N SER A 198 39.55 -26.78 -55.37
CA SER A 198 39.48 -26.02 -56.63
C SER A 198 40.88 -25.82 -57.23
N ARG A 199 41.89 -25.49 -56.43
CA ARG A 199 43.29 -25.37 -56.90
C ARG A 199 43.83 -26.69 -57.44
N GLU A 200 43.52 -27.80 -56.78
CA GLU A 200 43.91 -29.15 -57.23
C GLU A 200 43.26 -29.50 -58.58
N VAL A 201 41.97 -29.21 -58.74
CA VAL A 201 41.26 -29.37 -60.02
C VAL A 201 41.87 -28.51 -61.12
N TYR A 202 42.23 -27.26 -60.84
CA TYR A 202 42.94 -26.41 -61.82
C TYR A 202 44.28 -27.02 -62.25
N ALA A 203 45.08 -27.51 -61.30
CA ALA A 203 46.36 -28.14 -61.59
C ALA A 203 46.20 -29.39 -62.47
N HIS A 204 45.26 -30.28 -62.12
CA HIS A 204 44.95 -31.45 -62.95
C HIS A 204 44.41 -31.09 -64.34
N THR A 205 43.64 -30.00 -64.44
CA THR A 205 43.15 -29.52 -65.74
C THR A 205 44.30 -29.02 -66.62
N GLU A 206 45.31 -28.36 -66.05
CA GLU A 206 46.52 -27.97 -66.79
C GLU A 206 47.33 -29.18 -67.26
N GLU A 207 47.58 -30.15 -66.37
CA GLU A 207 48.27 -31.40 -66.73
C GLU A 207 47.52 -32.17 -67.83
N GLN A 208 46.19 -32.27 -67.70
CA GLN A 208 45.34 -32.92 -68.68
C GLN A 208 45.40 -32.18 -70.04
N SER A 209 45.38 -30.85 -70.04
CA SER A 209 45.53 -30.05 -71.26
C SER A 209 46.87 -30.30 -71.93
N ALA A 210 47.97 -30.36 -71.17
CA ALA A 210 49.29 -30.70 -71.70
C ALA A 210 49.32 -32.11 -72.31
N GLY A 211 48.74 -33.11 -71.61
CA GLY A 211 48.64 -34.48 -72.13
C GLY A 211 47.81 -34.59 -73.41
N VAL A 212 46.73 -33.81 -73.55
CA VAL A 212 45.93 -33.74 -74.78
C VAL A 212 46.74 -33.15 -75.94
N GLN A 213 47.56 -32.13 -75.68
CA GLN A 213 48.46 -31.56 -76.70
C GLN A 213 49.50 -32.59 -77.17
N GLU A 214 50.11 -33.33 -76.24
CA GLU A 214 51.08 -34.38 -76.56
C GLU A 214 50.44 -35.51 -77.37
N MET A 215 49.24 -35.93 -76.98
CA MET A 215 48.46 -36.93 -77.72
C MET A 215 48.13 -36.47 -79.13
N THR A 216 47.78 -35.18 -79.30
CA THR A 216 47.50 -34.59 -80.62
C THR A 216 48.75 -34.63 -81.50
N ALA A 217 49.92 -34.25 -80.97
CA ALA A 217 51.18 -34.31 -81.69
C ALA A 217 51.59 -35.75 -82.08
N ALA A 218 51.31 -36.73 -81.21
CA ALA A 218 51.53 -38.14 -81.50
C ALA A 218 50.58 -38.64 -82.62
N MET A 219 49.32 -38.21 -82.62
CA MET A 219 48.36 -38.55 -83.68
C MET A 219 48.76 -37.93 -85.02
N GLU A 220 49.23 -36.68 -85.05
CA GLU A 220 49.79 -36.07 -86.26
C GLU A 220 50.98 -36.86 -86.79
N SER A 221 51.91 -37.24 -85.91
CA SER A 221 53.07 -38.07 -86.26
C SER A 221 52.67 -39.44 -86.82
N LEU A 222 51.67 -40.10 -86.22
CA LEU A 222 51.10 -41.35 -86.71
C LEU A 222 50.42 -41.18 -88.07
N SER A 223 49.71 -40.06 -88.29
CA SER A 223 49.10 -39.74 -89.58
C SER A 223 50.17 -39.61 -90.67
N VAL A 224 51.24 -38.86 -90.41
CA VAL A 224 52.38 -38.72 -91.32
C VAL A 224 53.01 -40.08 -91.62
N LEU A 225 53.23 -40.92 -90.61
CA LEU A 225 53.79 -42.26 -90.80
C LEU A 225 52.87 -43.16 -91.62
N SER A 226 51.56 -43.09 -91.38
CA SER A 226 50.55 -43.81 -92.15
C SER A 226 50.54 -43.38 -93.62
N GLU A 227 50.62 -42.08 -93.90
CA GLU A 227 50.74 -41.54 -95.26
C GLU A 227 52.04 -42.02 -95.95
N GLN A 228 53.16 -42.01 -95.23
CA GLN A 228 54.43 -42.53 -95.73
C GLN A 228 54.34 -44.03 -96.07
N LEU A 229 53.77 -44.84 -95.19
CA LEU A 229 53.54 -46.26 -95.43
C LEU A 229 52.63 -46.49 -96.65
N GLN A 230 51.52 -45.74 -96.75
CA GLN A 230 50.61 -45.81 -97.90
C GLN A 230 51.30 -45.42 -99.21
N GLY A 231 52.16 -44.38 -99.18
CA GLY A 231 53.00 -43.98 -100.29
C GLY A 231 54.03 -45.05 -100.69
N MET A 232 54.62 -45.75 -99.72
CA MET A 232 55.51 -46.90 -99.98
C MET A 232 54.76 -48.05 -100.66
N PHE A 233 53.58 -48.44 -100.17
CA PHE A 233 52.75 -49.46 -100.83
C PHE A 233 52.29 -49.03 -102.23
N GLY A 234 52.05 -47.74 -102.46
CA GLY A 234 51.74 -47.18 -103.78
C GLY A 234 52.87 -47.41 -104.81
N LYS A 235 54.14 -47.46 -104.38
CA LYS A 235 55.28 -47.79 -105.25
C LYS A 235 55.39 -49.29 -105.59
N PHE A 236 54.74 -50.16 -104.81
CA PHE A 236 54.68 -51.61 -105.06
C PHE A 236 53.41 -52.04 -105.80
N LYS A 237 52.46 -51.12 -106.02
CA LYS A 237 51.30 -51.33 -106.89
C LYS A 237 51.74 -51.14 -108.35
N VAL A 238 52.08 -52.25 -109.01
CA VAL A 238 52.18 -52.38 -110.48
C VAL A 238 50.78 -52.52 -111.05
#